data_AF-A0A4Y2EHL8-F1
#
_entry.id   AF-A0A4Y2EHL8-F1
#
_cell.length_a   1.000
_cell.length_b   1.000
_cell.length_c   1.000
_cell.angle_alpha   90.00
_cell.angle_beta   90.00
_cell.angle_gamma   90.00
#
_symmetry.space_group_name_H-M   'P 1'
#
loop_
_entity.id
_entity.type
_entity.pdbx_description
1 polymer ?
#
loop_
_entity_poly.entity_id
_entity_poly.type
_entity_poly.pdbx_seq_one_letter_code
_entity_poly.pdbx_strand_id
1 'polypeptide(L)'
;MKDGNCSSSVTDNSPEPTLTMHIKVKDLKEMCKEEQFPVLAFEEFPCHTQSVERCVKLISEATIKVCGETARDGYIRAKLQARKELPTSDNKAQYYCIA
;
A
#
# COMPACT_ATOMS: atom_id res chain seq x y z
N MET A 1 14.19 39.58 15.51
CA MET A 1 14.39 38.30 14.82
C MET A 1 13.63 38.33 13.52
N LYS A 2 14.22 37.86 12.41
CA LYS A 2 13.57 37.84 11.09
C LYS A 2 12.60 36.66 10.99
N ASP A 3 11.45 36.92 10.36
CA ASP A 3 10.47 35.91 9.98
C ASP A 3 11.11 34.87 9.06
N GLY A 4 11.14 33.63 9.53
CA GLY A 4 11.50 32.48 8.71
C GLY A 4 10.38 32.19 7.72
N ASN A 5 10.38 32.89 6.58
CA ASN A 5 9.57 32.54 5.42
C ASN A 5 10.05 31.19 4.87
N CYS A 6 9.36 30.10 5.24
CA CYS A 6 9.53 28.82 4.55
C CYS A 6 8.79 28.91 3.21
N SER A 7 9.45 29.47 2.20
CA SER A 7 9.06 29.25 0.80
C SER A 7 9.49 27.83 0.41
N SER A 8 8.78 26.82 0.91
CA SER A 8 8.88 25.47 0.35
C SER A 8 7.89 25.37 -0.80
N SER A 9 8.26 25.94 -1.95
CA SER A 9 7.75 25.45 -3.24
C SER A 9 8.42 24.10 -3.52
N VAL A 10 8.05 23.08 -2.75
CA VAL A 10 8.34 21.70 -3.11
C VAL A 10 7.20 21.31 -4.03
N THR A 11 7.43 21.36 -5.34
CA THR A 11 6.59 20.61 -6.27
C THR A 11 6.92 19.14 -6.04
N ASP A 12 6.25 18.53 -5.08
CA ASP A 12 6.23 17.08 -4.96
C ASP A 12 5.64 16.55 -6.27
N ASN A 13 6.47 15.88 -7.09
CA ASN A 13 6.03 15.30 -8.36
C ASN A 13 5.21 14.01 -8.14
N SER A 14 4.59 13.86 -6.97
CA SER A 14 3.68 12.75 -6.66
C SER A 14 2.40 12.90 -7.49
N PRO A 15 1.96 11.86 -8.20
CA PRO A 15 0.64 11.83 -8.81
C PRO A 15 -0.43 12.16 -7.77
N GLU A 16 -1.42 12.98 -8.14
CA GLU A 16 -2.55 13.27 -7.26
C GLU A 16 -3.28 11.96 -6.92
N PRO A 17 -3.61 11.72 -5.64
CA PRO A 17 -4.32 10.51 -5.26
C PRO A 17 -5.72 10.52 -5.89
N THR A 18 -6.16 9.35 -6.37
CA THR A 18 -7.47 9.17 -7.01
C THR A 18 -8.62 9.72 -6.16
N LEU A 19 -8.46 9.68 -4.83
CA LEU A 19 -9.41 10.19 -3.86
C LEU A 19 -9.66 11.71 -3.98
N THR A 20 -8.66 12.49 -4.39
CA THR A 20 -8.76 13.96 -4.47
C THR A 20 -8.69 14.49 -5.90
N MET A 21 -8.60 13.62 -6.91
CA MET A 21 -8.47 13.99 -8.32
C MET A 21 -9.60 14.92 -8.82
N HIS A 22 -10.79 14.84 -8.20
CA HIS A 22 -11.95 15.66 -8.57
C HIS A 22 -12.05 16.97 -7.77
N ILE A 23 -11.15 17.20 -6.81
CA ILE A 23 -11.18 18.36 -5.91
C ILE A 23 -10.09 19.34 -6.33
N LYS A 24 -10.44 20.61 -6.53
CA LYS A 24 -9.44 21.61 -6.94
C LYS A 24 -8.56 22.00 -5.75
N VAL A 25 -7.27 22.23 -6.00
CA VAL A 25 -6.29 22.65 -4.98
C VAL A 25 -6.71 23.91 -4.21
N LYS A 26 -7.39 24.86 -4.88
CA LYS A 26 -7.93 26.06 -4.24
C LYS A 26 -9.00 25.74 -3.19
N ASP A 27 -9.88 24.78 -3.48
CA ASP A 27 -10.97 24.38 -2.60
C ASP A 27 -10.37 23.63 -1.40
N LEU A 28 -9.37 22.76 -1.62
CA LEU A 28 -8.59 22.13 -0.55
C LEU A 28 -7.91 23.15 0.38
N LYS A 29 -7.36 24.21 -0.20
CA LYS A 29 -6.67 25.27 0.55
C LYS A 29 -7.64 26.11 1.37
N GLU A 30 -8.85 26.35 0.90
CA GLU A 30 -9.92 27.03 1.64
C GLU A 30 -10.42 26.16 2.80
N MET A 31 -10.68 24.87 2.57
CA MET A 31 -11.06 23.92 3.63
C MET A 31 -10.04 23.83 4.77
N CYS A 32 -8.74 23.79 4.44
CA CYS A 32 -7.68 23.80 5.45
C CYS A 32 -7.59 25.11 6.25
N LYS A 33 -8.01 26.24 5.68
CA LYS A 33 -7.99 27.54 6.35
C LYS A 33 -9.22 27.77 7.22
N GLU A 34 -10.38 27.32 6.75
CA GLU A 34 -11.66 27.55 7.41
C GLU A 34 -11.94 26.48 8.48
N GLU A 35 -11.10 25.44 8.58
CA GLU A 35 -11.31 24.22 9.38
C GLU A 35 -12.69 23.59 9.16
N GLN A 36 -13.35 23.98 8.07
CA GLN A 36 -14.66 23.54 7.69
C GLN A 36 -14.45 22.58 6.54
N PHE A 37 -14.58 21.30 6.87
CA PHE A 37 -14.62 20.23 5.90
C PHE A 37 -16.10 19.96 5.63
N PRO A 38 -16.75 20.63 4.65
CA PRO A 38 -18.06 20.19 4.20
C PRO A 38 -17.96 18.69 3.92
N VAL A 39 -19.03 17.92 4.17
CA VAL A 39 -19.02 16.46 3.98
C VAL A 39 -18.44 16.19 2.60
N LEU A 40 -17.16 15.81 2.57
CA LEU A 40 -16.50 15.39 1.36
C LEU A 40 -17.21 14.11 1.02
N ALA A 41 -18.06 14.17 0.00
CA ALA A 41 -18.66 13.00 -0.60
C ALA A 41 -17.54 12.24 -1.30
N PHE A 42 -16.68 11.61 -0.50
CA PHE A 42 -15.88 10.50 -0.98
C PHE A 42 -16.86 9.45 -1.47
N GLU A 43 -16.54 8.85 -2.61
CA GLU A 43 -17.21 7.61 -3.01
C GLU A 43 -17.25 6.69 -1.79
N GLU A 44 -18.42 6.17 -1.43
CA GLU A 44 -18.53 5.21 -0.34
C GLU A 44 -17.83 3.93 -0.79
N PHE A 45 -16.53 3.85 -0.51
CA PHE A 45 -15.79 2.61 -0.73
C PHE A 45 -16.39 1.57 0.20
N PRO A 46 -16.76 0.39 -0.31
CA PRO A 46 -17.35 -0.63 0.53
C PRO A 46 -16.25 -1.23 1.41
N CYS A 47 -16.03 -0.61 2.57
CA CYS A 47 -14.97 -0.94 3.53
C CYS A 47 -15.25 -2.25 4.29
N HIS A 48 -16.52 -2.67 4.33
CA HIS A 48 -16.99 -3.87 5.03
C HIS A 48 -17.44 -4.95 4.06
N THR A 49 -16.81 -5.04 2.88
CA THR A 49 -17.01 -6.23 2.05
C THR A 49 -16.31 -7.43 2.66
N GLN A 50 -16.90 -8.60 2.45
CA GLN A 50 -16.27 -9.87 2.79
C GLN A 50 -14.88 -10.03 2.15
N SER A 51 -14.65 -9.42 0.97
CA SER A 51 -13.35 -9.42 0.30
C SER A 51 -12.29 -8.68 1.12
N VAL A 52 -12.61 -7.49 1.62
CA VAL A 52 -11.72 -6.69 2.48
C VAL A 52 -11.42 -7.45 3.77
N GLU A 53 -12.43 -8.00 4.44
CA GLU A 53 -12.24 -8.77 5.68
C GLU A 53 -11.32 -10.00 5.47
N ARG A 54 -11.55 -10.75 4.39
CA ARG A 54 -10.69 -11.90 4.03
C ARG A 54 -9.27 -11.45 3.73
N CYS A 55 -9.09 -10.34 3.02
CA CYS A 55 -7.77 -9.80 2.71
C CYS A 55 -7.00 -9.42 3.99
N VAL A 56 -7.63 -8.66 4.88
CA VAL A 56 -7.04 -8.25 6.16
C VAL A 56 -6.66 -9.47 7.00
N LYS A 57 -7.52 -10.50 7.05
CA LYS A 57 -7.23 -11.76 7.75
C LYS A 57 -6.01 -12.46 7.17
N LEU A 58 -5.96 -12.67 5.85
CA LEU A 58 -4.85 -13.33 5.17
C LEU A 58 -3.53 -12.59 5.36
N ILE A 59 -3.55 -11.26 5.24
CA ILE A 59 -2.38 -10.42 5.48
C ILE A 59 -1.91 -10.58 6.93
N SER A 60 -2.83 -10.51 7.90
CA SER A 60 -2.49 -10.65 9.32
C SER A 60 -1.90 -12.02 9.65
N GLU A 61 -2.49 -13.10 9.15
CA GLU A 61 -1.96 -14.46 9.33
C GLU A 61 -0.56 -14.62 8.69
N ALA A 62 -0.33 -14.00 7.54
CA ALA A 62 0.96 -14.04 6.86
C ALA A 62 2.02 -13.19 7.58
N THR A 63 1.67 -12.00 8.07
CA THR A 63 2.60 -11.10 8.76
C THR A 63 3.03 -11.64 10.11
N ILE A 64 2.12 -12.30 10.84
CA ILE A 64 2.45 -12.97 12.11
C ILE A 64 3.59 -13.99 11.92
N LYS A 65 3.61 -14.73 10.81
CA LYS A 65 4.65 -15.73 10.53
C LYS A 65 6.05 -15.14 10.34
N VAL A 66 6.15 -13.84 10.07
CA VAL A 66 7.42 -13.14 9.81
C VAL A 66 7.71 -12.05 10.84
N CYS A 67 6.87 -11.94 11.87
CA CYS A 67 7.05 -10.96 12.93
C CYS A 67 8.21 -11.39 13.85
N GLY A 68 9.18 -10.50 14.04
CA GLY A 68 10.42 -10.79 14.77
C GLY A 68 11.56 -11.29 13.87
N GLU A 69 12.80 -11.02 14.27
CA GLU A 69 14.01 -11.30 13.50
C GLU A 69 14.16 -12.79 13.18
N THR A 70 14.07 -13.65 14.20
CA THR A 70 14.23 -15.10 14.07
C THR A 70 13.16 -15.73 13.17
N ALA A 71 11.89 -15.32 13.33
CA ALA A 71 10.79 -15.84 12.53
C ALA A 71 10.93 -15.45 11.06
N ARG A 72 11.31 -14.19 10.79
CA ARG A 72 11.56 -13.68 9.44
C ARG A 72 12.71 -14.43 8.77
N ASP A 73 13.83 -14.59 9.47
CA ASP A 73 15.02 -15.29 8.99
C ASP A 73 14.72 -16.78 8.71
N GLY A 74 13.98 -17.45 9.60
CA GLY A 74 13.47 -18.80 9.37
C GLY A 74 12.58 -18.91 8.15
N TYR A 75 11.63 -17.97 7.97
CA TYR A 75 10.75 -17.92 6.81
C TYR A 75 11.52 -17.74 5.49
N ILE A 76 12.52 -16.86 5.46
CA ILE A 76 13.35 -16.62 4.28
C ILE A 76 14.13 -17.89 3.92
N ARG A 77 14.80 -18.53 4.89
CA ARG A 77 15.53 -19.78 4.66
C ARG A 77 14.61 -20.88 4.13
N ALA A 78 13.44 -21.07 4.73
CA ALA A 78 12.48 -22.07 4.28
C ALA A 78 12.01 -21.81 2.85
N LYS A 79 11.71 -20.56 2.48
CA LYS A 79 11.35 -20.18 1.12
C LYS A 79 12.48 -20.39 0.11
N LEU A 80 13.72 -20.08 0.48
CA LEU A 80 14.89 -20.35 -0.36
C LEU A 80 15.11 -21.85 -0.58
N GLN A 81 14.92 -22.66 0.46
CA GLN A 81 15.05 -24.11 0.36
C GLN A 81 13.97 -24.71 -0.54
N ALA A 82 12.70 -24.33 -0.34
CA ALA A 82 11.60 -24.77 -1.19
C ALA A 82 11.81 -24.39 -2.67
N ARG A 83 12.41 -23.23 -2.96
CA ARG A 83 12.76 -22.83 -4.33
C ARG A 83 13.84 -23.69 -4.98
N LYS A 84 14.75 -24.28 -4.20
CA LYS A 84 15.76 -25.22 -4.71
C LYS A 84 15.17 -26.59 -5.03
N GLU A 85 14.11 -26.97 -4.32
CA GLU A 85 13.37 -28.21 -4.55
C GLU A 85 12.42 -28.11 -5.75
N LEU A 86 12.06 -26.88 -6.16
CA LEU A 86 11.32 -26.68 -7.39
C LEU A 86 12.19 -27.03 -8.60
N PRO A 87 11.64 -27.76 -9.57
CA PRO A 87 12.36 -28.11 -10.77
C PRO A 87 12.73 -26.85 -11.56
N THR A 88 13.98 -26.79 -11.98
CA THR A 88 14.46 -25.78 -12.91
C THR A 88 13.80 -26.01 -14.27
N SER A 89 13.03 -25.02 -14.74
CA SER A 89 12.44 -25.05 -16.08
C SER A 89 13.17 -24.07 -16.99
N ASP A 90 13.62 -24.53 -18.16
CA ASP A 90 14.28 -23.69 -19.15
C ASP A 90 13.30 -22.82 -19.94
N ASN A 91 12.01 -23.15 -19.88
CA ASN A 91 10.94 -22.40 -20.51
C ASN A 91 9.62 -22.51 -19.76
N LYS A 92 8.71 -21.57 -20.02
CA LYS A 92 7.41 -21.46 -19.37
C LYS A 92 6.52 -22.70 -19.55
N ALA A 93 6.67 -23.43 -20.65
CA ALA A 93 5.89 -24.64 -20.92
C ALA A 93 6.24 -25.77 -19.94
N GLN A 94 7.52 -25.96 -19.62
CA GLN A 94 7.98 -26.95 -18.65
C GLN A 94 7.46 -26.67 -17.23
N TYR A 95 7.29 -25.40 -16.85
CA TYR A 95 6.76 -25.04 -15.52
C TYR A 95 5.34 -25.56 -15.27
N TYR A 96 4.44 -25.47 -16.27
CA TYR A 96 3.06 -25.95 -16.13
C TYR A 96 2.92 -27.48 -16.22
N CYS A 97 3.94 -28.18 -16.71
CA CYS A 97 3.93 -29.64 -16.76
C CYS A 97 4.33 -30.29 -15.43
N ILE A 98 4.92 -29.54 -14.50
CA ILE A 98 5.47 -30.05 -13.24
C ILE A 98 4.67 -29.57 -12.01
N ALA A 99 3.75 -28.61 -12.20
CA ALA A 99 2.82 -28.11 -11.17
C ALA A 99 1.50 -28.88 -11.20
#